data_AF-K9M795-F1
#
_entry.id   AF-K9M795-F1
#
_cell.length_a   1.000
_cell.length_b   1.000
_cell.length_c   1.000
_cell.angle_alpha   90.00
_cell.angle_beta   90.00
_cell.angle_gamma   90.00
#
_symmetry.space_group_name_H-M   'P 1'
#
loop_
_entity.id
_entity.type
_entity.pdbx_description
1 polymer ?
#
loop_
_entity_poly.entity_id
_entity_poly.type
_entity_poly.pdbx_seq_one_letter_code
_entity_poly.pdbx_strand_id
1 'polypeptide(L)'
;WRNGRGAVRLLGRENNLMLLEYAGERMLSHIVAEHGDYQATEIAAELMAKLYAASEEPLPSALLPIRDRFAALFQRARDDQNAGCQTDYVHAAIIADQMMSNASELRGLHGDLHHENIMFSSRGWLVIDPVGLVGEVGFGAANMFYDPADRDDLCLDPRRIAQMAE
;
A
#
# COMPACT_ATOMS: atom_id res chain seq x y z
N TRP A 1 3.07 -15.16 -9.43
CA TRP A 1 1.89 -14.29 -9.28
C TRP A 1 2.18 -12.98 -10.00
N ARG A 2 1.35 -12.61 -10.99
CA ARG A 2 1.38 -11.33 -11.74
C ARG A 2 2.60 -11.04 -12.64
N ASN A 3 3.65 -11.86 -12.61
CA ASN A 3 4.83 -11.80 -13.50
C ASN A 3 5.45 -10.39 -13.69
N GLY A 4 5.55 -9.61 -12.61
CA GLY A 4 6.11 -8.24 -12.63
C GLY A 4 5.21 -7.18 -13.26
N ARG A 5 3.89 -7.41 -13.30
CA ARG A 5 2.90 -6.40 -13.70
C ARG A 5 2.76 -5.35 -12.59
N GLY A 6 3.36 -4.17 -12.83
CA GLY A 6 3.38 -3.06 -11.87
C GLY A 6 4.40 -3.22 -10.74
N ALA A 7 5.19 -4.29 -10.72
CA ALA A 7 6.20 -4.57 -9.71
C ALA A 7 7.49 -5.09 -10.35
N VAL A 8 8.61 -5.01 -9.63
CA VAL A 8 9.84 -5.70 -10.04
C VAL A 8 9.65 -7.21 -10.11
N ARG A 9 10.38 -7.84 -11.04
CA ARG A 9 10.37 -9.31 -11.17
C ARG A 9 11.36 -9.95 -10.21
N LEU A 10 10.94 -11.08 -9.64
CA LEU A 10 11.86 -12.06 -9.05
C LEU A 10 12.51 -12.86 -10.19
N LEU A 11 13.81 -12.66 -10.39
CA LEU A 11 14.59 -13.30 -11.46
C LEU A 11 15.19 -14.64 -11.01
N GLY A 12 15.43 -14.78 -9.70
CA GLY A 12 15.96 -16.01 -9.12
C GLY A 12 15.83 -16.00 -7.60
N ARG A 13 15.82 -17.20 -6.99
CA ARG A 13 15.76 -17.36 -5.54
C ARG A 13 16.56 -18.58 -5.11
N GLU A 14 17.41 -18.42 -4.10
CA GLU A 14 18.12 -19.50 -3.43
C GLU A 14 18.00 -19.30 -1.91
N ASN A 15 17.30 -20.20 -1.22
CA ASN A 15 16.96 -20.03 0.20
C ASN A 15 16.30 -18.66 0.47
N ASN A 16 16.96 -17.81 1.26
CA ASN A 16 16.54 -16.45 1.61
C ASN A 16 17.18 -15.37 0.71
N LEU A 17 17.93 -15.76 -0.32
CA LEU A 17 18.48 -14.85 -1.31
C LEU A 17 17.49 -14.69 -2.46
N MET A 18 17.26 -13.45 -2.86
CA MET A 18 16.41 -13.09 -4.00
C MET A 18 17.22 -12.25 -4.97
N LEU A 19 17.22 -12.65 -6.24
CA LEU A 19 17.68 -11.82 -7.34
C LEU A 19 16.47 -11.10 -7.92
N LEU A 20 16.46 -9.78 -7.81
CA LEU A 20 15.36 -8.94 -8.29
C LEU A 20 15.78 -8.15 -9.54
N GLU A 21 14.80 -7.83 -10.36
CA GLU A 21 14.95 -6.85 -11.43
C GLU A 21 15.36 -5.49 -10.87
N TYR A 22 16.35 -4.87 -11.51
CA TYR A 22 16.80 -3.53 -11.14
C TYR A 22 15.77 -2.48 -11.58
N ALA A 23 15.24 -1.72 -10.61
CA ALA A 23 14.18 -0.75 -10.83
C ALA A 23 14.66 0.67 -11.20
N GLY A 24 15.97 0.87 -11.33
CA GLY A 24 16.58 2.20 -11.50
C GLY A 24 16.90 2.89 -10.17
N GLU A 25 17.23 4.18 -10.23
CA GLU A 25 17.59 5.01 -9.05
C GLU A 25 16.59 6.15 -8.79
N ARG A 26 15.63 6.35 -9.70
CA ARG A 26 14.69 7.47 -9.63
C ARG A 26 13.40 7.04 -8.94
N MET A 27 13.17 7.57 -7.75
CA MET A 27 11.95 7.40 -6.96
C MET A 27 10.85 8.38 -7.40
N LEU A 28 9.61 8.09 -7.00
CA LEU A 28 8.48 9.00 -7.21
C LEU A 28 8.62 10.28 -6.38
N SER A 29 9.29 10.24 -5.23
CA SER A 29 9.59 11.42 -4.40
C SER A 29 10.39 12.49 -5.16
N HIS A 30 11.27 12.07 -6.08
CA HIS A 30 11.97 13.00 -6.97
C HIS A 30 11.02 13.73 -7.93
N ILE A 31 9.91 13.10 -8.35
CA ILE A 31 8.90 13.75 -9.19
C ILE A 31 8.19 14.85 -8.44
N VAL A 32 7.86 14.63 -7.16
CA VAL A 32 7.26 15.67 -6.31
C VAL A 32 8.16 16.90 -6.27
N ALA A 33 9.48 16.71 -6.12
CA ALA A 33 10.44 17.80 -6.06
C ALA A 33 10.64 18.52 -7.41
N GLU A 34 10.69 17.78 -8.52
CA GLU A 34 11.01 18.32 -9.85
C GLU A 34 9.79 18.89 -10.59
N HIS A 35 8.62 18.28 -10.39
CA HIS A 35 7.43 18.54 -11.20
C HIS A 35 6.14 18.76 -10.38
N GLY A 36 6.21 18.59 -9.07
CA GLY A 36 5.07 18.80 -8.17
C GLY A 36 4.27 17.54 -7.87
N ASP A 37 3.48 17.65 -6.80
CA ASP A 37 2.73 16.54 -6.20
C ASP A 37 1.63 15.97 -7.10
N TYR A 38 0.98 16.81 -7.90
CA TYR A 38 -0.09 16.36 -8.81
C TYR A 38 0.41 15.31 -9.81
N GLN A 39 1.56 15.55 -10.45
CA GLN A 39 2.11 14.60 -11.41
C GLN A 39 2.54 13.29 -10.74
N ALA A 40 3.10 13.36 -9.53
CA ALA A 40 3.44 12.17 -8.75
C ALA A 40 2.18 11.35 -8.41
N THR A 41 1.09 12.03 -8.05
CA THR A 41 -0.21 11.42 -7.76
C THR A 41 -0.78 10.71 -8.99
N GLU A 42 -0.75 11.33 -10.18
CA GLU A 42 -1.22 10.69 -11.42
C GLU A 42 -0.42 9.41 -11.73
N ILE A 43 0.91 9.48 -11.59
CA ILE A 43 1.78 8.31 -11.79
C ILE A 43 1.45 7.19 -10.80
N ALA A 44 1.26 7.51 -9.52
CA ALA A 44 0.91 6.54 -8.49
C ALA A 44 -0.46 5.90 -8.79
N ALA A 45 -1.46 6.70 -9.18
CA ALA A 45 -2.79 6.22 -9.54
C ALA A 45 -2.74 5.24 -10.72
N GLU A 46 -2.03 5.59 -11.80
CA GLU A 46 -1.84 4.68 -12.94
C GLU A 46 -1.13 3.38 -12.55
N LEU A 47 -0.13 3.46 -11.68
CA LEU A 47 0.60 2.29 -11.20
C LEU A 47 -0.28 1.40 -10.31
N MET A 48 -1.04 1.98 -9.39
CA MET A 48 -1.98 1.26 -8.53
C MET A 48 -3.06 0.56 -9.35
N ALA A 49 -3.60 1.21 -10.38
CA ALA A 49 -4.55 0.59 -11.30
C ALA A 49 -3.95 -0.66 -11.98
N LYS A 50 -2.67 -0.60 -12.39
CA LYS A 50 -1.95 -1.76 -12.94
C LYS A 50 -1.69 -2.84 -11.89
N LEU A 51 -1.30 -2.45 -10.68
CA LEU A 51 -0.95 -3.35 -9.58
C LEU A 51 -2.18 -4.14 -9.11
N TYR A 52 -3.31 -3.47 -8.91
CA TYR A 52 -4.54 -4.02 -8.33
C TYR A 52 -5.58 -4.51 -9.36
N ALA A 53 -5.30 -4.39 -10.66
CA ALA A 53 -6.16 -4.96 -11.70
C ALA A 53 -6.46 -6.45 -11.44
N ALA A 54 -7.65 -6.91 -11.80
CA ALA A 54 -8.03 -8.32 -11.68
C ALA A 54 -7.01 -9.27 -12.32
N SER A 55 -6.91 -10.47 -11.79
CA SER A 55 -5.98 -11.51 -12.22
C SER A 55 -6.72 -12.84 -12.34
N GLU A 56 -6.52 -13.56 -13.44
CA GLU A 56 -7.00 -14.94 -13.57
C GLU A 56 -6.14 -15.92 -12.74
N GLU A 57 -4.88 -15.54 -12.46
CA GLU A 57 -4.05 -16.29 -11.52
C GLU A 57 -4.62 -16.19 -10.10
N PRO A 58 -4.76 -17.33 -9.37
CA PRO A 58 -5.24 -17.32 -8.00
C PRO A 58 -4.30 -16.51 -7.10
N LEU A 59 -4.88 -15.94 -6.03
CA LEU A 59 -4.10 -15.26 -5.01
C LEU A 59 -3.11 -16.24 -4.36
N PRO A 60 -1.83 -15.86 -4.16
CA PRO A 60 -0.87 -16.72 -3.49
C PRO A 60 -1.29 -16.94 -2.03
N SER A 61 -1.26 -18.19 -1.58
CA SER A 61 -1.55 -18.55 -0.19
C SER A 61 -0.55 -17.97 0.82
N ALA A 62 0.58 -17.45 0.35
CA ALA A 62 1.61 -16.83 1.17
C ALA A 62 1.33 -15.35 1.49
N LEU A 63 0.31 -14.73 0.88
CA LEU A 63 -0.07 -13.36 1.21
C LEU A 63 -0.67 -13.31 2.62
N LEU A 64 -0.26 -12.31 3.40
CA LEU A 64 -0.75 -12.13 4.76
C LEU A 64 -2.15 -11.47 4.72
N PRO A 65 -3.19 -12.08 5.32
CA PRO A 65 -4.48 -11.43 5.47
C PRO A 65 -4.35 -10.10 6.21
N ILE A 66 -5.01 -9.04 5.71
CA ILE A 66 -4.96 -7.72 6.34
C ILE A 66 -5.40 -7.75 7.82
N ARG A 67 -6.36 -8.63 8.16
CA ARG A 67 -6.82 -8.83 9.53
C ARG A 67 -5.69 -9.33 10.45
N ASP A 68 -4.81 -10.19 9.94
CA ASP A 68 -3.67 -10.72 10.68
C ASP A 68 -2.58 -9.65 10.83
N ARG A 69 -2.39 -8.81 9.82
CA ARG A 69 -1.52 -7.62 9.90
C ARG A 69 -1.97 -6.67 11.02
N PHE A 70 -3.27 -6.60 11.31
CA PHE A 70 -3.88 -5.77 12.34
C PHE A 70 -4.03 -6.47 13.70
N ALA A 71 -3.53 -7.69 13.88
CA ALA A 71 -3.72 -8.47 15.10
C ALA A 71 -3.31 -7.73 16.39
N ALA A 72 -2.20 -6.97 16.34
CA ALA A 72 -1.73 -6.18 17.47
C ALA A 72 -2.71 -5.04 17.85
N LEU A 73 -3.32 -4.37 16.87
CA LEU A 73 -4.35 -3.35 17.13
C LEU A 73 -5.56 -3.97 17.82
N PHE A 74 -6.06 -5.09 17.28
CA PHE A 74 -7.21 -5.77 17.86
C PHE A 74 -6.92 -6.30 19.27
N GLN A 75 -5.70 -6.79 19.53
CA GLN A 75 -5.31 -7.22 20.86
C GLN A 75 -5.31 -6.03 21.83
N ARG A 76 -4.66 -4.92 21.46
CA ARG A 76 -4.61 -3.73 22.31
C ARG A 76 -5.99 -3.17 22.62
N ALA A 77 -6.86 -3.11 21.60
CA ALA A 77 -8.24 -2.66 21.78
C ALA A 77 -9.03 -3.53 22.76
N ARG A 78 -8.88 -4.87 22.68
CA ARG A 78 -9.52 -5.78 23.64
C ARG A 78 -9.02 -5.57 25.06
N ASP A 79 -7.72 -5.37 25.23
CA ASP A 79 -7.12 -5.14 26.55
C ASP A 79 -7.63 -3.83 27.17
N ASP A 80 -7.68 -2.75 26.38
CA ASP A 80 -8.21 -1.46 26.80
C ASP A 80 -9.72 -1.55 27.15
N GLN A 81 -10.52 -2.25 26.34
CA GLN A 81 -11.95 -2.49 26.61
C GLN A 81 -12.17 -3.28 27.92
N ASN A 82 -11.39 -4.35 28.15
CA ASN A 82 -11.46 -5.15 29.37
C ASN A 82 -11.08 -4.33 30.62
N ALA A 83 -10.22 -3.32 30.46
CA ALA A 83 -9.88 -2.36 31.50
C ALA A 83 -10.92 -1.23 31.67
N GLY A 84 -11.98 -1.20 30.86
CA GLY A 84 -12.99 -0.14 30.87
C GLY A 84 -12.52 1.17 30.23
N CYS A 85 -11.43 1.15 29.46
CA CYS A 85 -10.89 2.31 28.75
C CYS A 85 -11.49 2.44 27.35
N GLN A 86 -11.74 3.67 26.91
CA GLN A 86 -12.15 4.01 25.54
C GLN A 86 -11.03 4.81 24.88
N THR A 87 -10.04 4.11 24.34
CA THR A 87 -8.86 4.71 23.70
C THR A 87 -9.04 4.80 22.20
N ASP A 88 -8.16 5.54 21.53
CA ASP A 88 -8.12 5.57 20.06
C ASP A 88 -7.87 4.19 19.45
N TYR A 89 -7.19 3.27 20.15
CA TYR A 89 -7.04 1.88 19.70
C TYR A 89 -8.40 1.16 19.65
N VAL A 90 -9.28 1.41 20.62
CA VAL A 90 -10.63 0.84 20.63
C VAL A 90 -11.43 1.37 19.43
N HIS A 91 -11.42 2.69 19.20
CA HIS A 91 -12.11 3.30 18.07
C HIS A 91 -11.55 2.81 16.72
N ALA A 92 -10.23 2.80 16.56
CA ALA A 92 -9.58 2.34 15.34
C ALA A 92 -9.85 0.85 15.06
N ALA A 93 -9.87 -0.01 16.09
CA ALA A 93 -10.20 -1.41 15.93
C ALA A 93 -11.65 -1.62 15.46
N ILE A 94 -12.61 -0.83 15.95
CA ILE A 94 -14.00 -0.90 15.48
C ILE A 94 -14.10 -0.53 13.99
N ILE A 95 -13.44 0.57 13.59
CA ILE A 95 -13.43 1.01 12.19
C ILE A 95 -12.77 -0.05 11.30
N ALA A 96 -11.60 -0.56 11.70
CA ALA A 96 -10.87 -1.60 10.97
C ALA A 96 -11.72 -2.87 10.81
N ASP A 97 -12.39 -3.33 11.87
CA ASP A 97 -13.25 -4.51 11.82
C ASP A 97 -14.45 -4.32 10.88
N GLN A 98 -15.08 -3.13 10.92
CA GLN A 98 -16.18 -2.79 10.02
C GLN A 98 -15.74 -2.77 8.56
N MET A 99 -14.62 -2.13 8.24
CA MET A 99 -14.09 -2.08 6.88
C MET A 99 -13.75 -3.49 6.37
N MET A 100 -13.07 -4.31 7.19
CA MET A 100 -12.70 -5.67 6.81
C MET A 100 -13.89 -6.63 6.68
N SER A 101 -14.96 -6.42 7.47
CA SER A 101 -16.15 -7.28 7.43
C SER A 101 -17.07 -6.98 6.26
N ASN A 102 -17.04 -5.75 5.75
CA ASN A 102 -17.79 -5.32 4.57
C ASN A 102 -17.03 -5.57 3.25
N ALA A 103 -15.84 -6.19 3.33
CA ALA A 103 -14.99 -6.40 2.18
C ALA A 103 -15.61 -7.37 1.19
N SER A 104 -15.80 -6.93 -0.06
CA SER A 104 -16.48 -7.72 -1.09
C SER A 104 -15.54 -8.31 -2.12
N GLU A 105 -14.41 -7.65 -2.37
CA GLU A 105 -13.48 -8.06 -3.42
C GLU A 105 -12.02 -7.95 -2.95
N LEU A 106 -11.40 -9.11 -2.74
CA LEU A 106 -10.03 -9.18 -2.27
C LEU A 106 -9.02 -9.15 -3.43
N ARG A 107 -7.92 -8.43 -3.21
CA ARG A 107 -6.76 -8.35 -4.09
C ARG A 107 -5.49 -8.57 -3.29
N GLY A 108 -4.42 -8.96 -3.97
CA GLY A 108 -3.09 -8.89 -3.38
C GLY A 108 -2.62 -7.43 -3.38
N LEU A 109 -2.16 -6.97 -2.24
CA LEU A 109 -1.77 -5.59 -1.99
C LEU A 109 -0.27 -5.49 -1.70
N HIS A 110 0.31 -4.32 -1.99
CA HIS A 110 1.70 -4.02 -1.63
C HIS A 110 1.90 -4.12 -0.12
N GLY A 111 1.03 -3.45 0.63
CA GLY A 111 1.02 -3.38 2.10
C GLY A 111 1.91 -2.31 2.71
N ASP A 112 2.75 -1.66 1.89
CA ASP A 112 3.56 -0.51 2.29
C ASP A 112 3.88 0.42 1.09
N LEU A 113 2.84 0.82 0.35
CA LEU A 113 3.02 1.59 -0.89
C LEU A 113 3.21 3.08 -0.56
N HIS A 114 4.36 3.63 -0.90
CA HIS A 114 4.72 5.03 -0.72
C HIS A 114 5.71 5.47 -1.82
N HIS A 115 6.01 6.77 -1.92
CA HIS A 115 6.78 7.37 -3.01
C HIS A 115 8.19 6.78 -3.18
N GLU A 116 8.82 6.32 -2.11
CA GLU A 116 10.17 5.70 -2.18
C GLU A 116 10.11 4.24 -2.64
N ASN A 117 8.98 3.56 -2.46
CA ASN A 117 8.76 2.21 -2.98
C ASN A 117 8.25 2.21 -4.43
N ILE A 118 8.19 3.37 -5.09
CA ILE A 118 7.80 3.53 -6.50
C ILE A 118 9.00 4.05 -7.30
N MET A 119 9.51 3.22 -8.20
CA MET A 119 10.77 3.43 -8.91
C MET A 119 10.57 3.49 -10.43
N PHE A 120 11.29 4.38 -11.11
CA PHE A 120 11.26 4.50 -12.56
C PHE A 120 12.32 3.62 -13.23
N SER A 121 11.84 2.60 -13.93
CA SER A 121 12.67 1.62 -14.65
C SER A 121 12.55 1.78 -16.17
N SER A 122 13.30 0.95 -16.92
CA SER A 122 13.13 0.83 -18.38
C SER A 122 11.76 0.31 -18.82
N ARG A 123 10.97 -0.28 -17.92
CA ARG A 123 9.57 -0.71 -18.16
C ARG A 123 8.54 0.32 -17.67
N GLY A 124 8.98 1.51 -17.27
CA GLY A 124 8.16 2.51 -16.60
C GLY A 124 8.18 2.35 -15.07
N TRP A 125 7.20 2.95 -14.41
CA TRP A 125 7.05 2.92 -12.95
C TRP A 125 6.72 1.54 -12.43
N LEU A 126 7.44 1.10 -11.39
CA LEU A 126 7.31 -0.21 -10.74
C LEU A 126 7.36 -0.06 -9.23
N VAL A 127 6.64 -0.92 -8.51
CA VAL A 127 6.79 -1.04 -7.06
C VAL A 127 7.90 -2.01 -6.67
N ILE A 128 8.51 -1.74 -5.52
CA ILE A 128 9.53 -2.57 -4.87
C ILE A 128 9.17 -2.79 -3.39
N ASP A 129 9.76 -3.82 -2.79
CA ASP A 129 9.68 -4.11 -1.35
C ASP A 129 8.26 -4.31 -0.78
N PRO A 130 7.46 -5.25 -1.33
CA PRO A 130 6.14 -5.51 -0.81
C PRO A 130 6.19 -6.25 0.52
N VAL A 131 5.35 -5.82 1.46
CA VAL A 131 4.93 -6.66 2.59
C VAL A 131 4.16 -7.89 2.09
N GLY A 132 3.34 -7.73 1.06
CA GLY A 132 2.54 -8.80 0.46
C GLY A 132 1.31 -9.13 1.31
N LEU A 133 0.26 -8.33 1.17
CA LEU A 133 -1.01 -8.53 1.88
C LEU A 133 -2.11 -9.04 0.96
N VAL A 134 -3.20 -9.56 1.54
CA VAL A 134 -4.47 -9.75 0.86
C VAL A 134 -5.57 -8.96 1.59
N GLY A 135 -6.32 -8.15 0.84
CA GLY A 135 -7.33 -7.23 1.37
C GLY A 135 -8.04 -6.46 0.25
N GLU A 136 -8.84 -5.47 0.62
CA GLU A 136 -9.46 -4.56 -0.36
C GLU A 136 -8.50 -3.52 -0.91
N VAL A 137 -8.72 -3.10 -2.14
CA VAL A 137 -7.86 -2.15 -2.87
C VAL A 137 -7.77 -0.78 -2.19
N GLY A 138 -8.83 -0.34 -1.50
CA GLY A 138 -8.83 0.93 -0.78
C GLY A 138 -7.74 1.00 0.28
N PHE A 139 -7.48 -0.11 0.99
CA PHE A 139 -6.35 -0.18 1.91
C PHE A 139 -5.00 -0.04 1.18
N GLY A 140 -4.89 -0.63 0.01
CA GLY A 140 -3.67 -0.56 -0.82
C GLY A 140 -3.30 0.84 -1.29
N ALA A 141 -4.22 1.82 -1.20
CA ALA A 141 -3.98 3.22 -1.54
C ALA A 141 -3.81 4.13 -0.30
N ALA A 142 -4.18 3.65 0.89
CA ALA A 142 -4.30 4.49 2.09
C ALA A 142 -2.99 5.20 2.47
N ASN A 143 -1.84 4.52 2.38
CA ASN A 143 -0.54 5.10 2.69
C ASN A 143 -0.21 6.31 1.81
N MET A 144 -0.67 6.34 0.56
CA MET A 144 -0.40 7.46 -0.36
C MET A 144 -1.04 8.78 0.12
N PHE A 145 -2.17 8.73 0.83
CA PHE A 145 -2.83 9.94 1.33
C PHE A 145 -1.98 10.69 2.35
N TYR A 146 -1.16 9.97 3.12
CA TYR A 146 -0.22 10.53 4.09
C TYR A 146 1.23 10.26 3.67
N ASP A 147 1.52 10.49 2.39
CA ASP A 147 2.86 10.42 1.81
C ASP A 147 2.97 11.43 0.64
N PRO A 148 4.12 12.08 0.39
CA PRO A 148 5.45 11.87 0.98
C PRO A 148 5.52 12.24 2.47
N ALA A 149 6.19 11.39 3.24
CA ALA A 149 6.49 11.65 4.65
C ALA A 149 7.12 13.04 4.85
N ASP A 150 6.82 13.66 6.00
CA ASP A 150 7.29 14.99 6.42
C ASP A 150 6.79 16.18 5.56
N ARG A 151 5.85 15.96 4.63
CA ARG A 151 5.18 17.03 3.87
C ARG A 151 3.77 17.28 4.39
N ASP A 152 3.67 17.75 5.63
CA ASP A 152 2.39 18.14 6.24
C ASP A 152 1.65 19.21 5.43
N ASP A 153 2.38 20.08 4.73
CA ASP A 153 1.80 21.08 3.83
C ASP A 153 1.02 20.46 2.66
N LEU A 154 1.40 19.25 2.24
CA LEU A 154 0.67 18.45 1.25
C LEU A 154 -0.34 17.53 1.93
N CYS A 155 0.11 16.72 2.88
CA CYS A 155 -0.67 15.64 3.49
C CYS A 155 -1.90 16.15 4.27
N LEU A 156 -1.83 17.37 4.81
CA LEU A 156 -2.93 18.00 5.54
C LEU A 156 -3.73 19.01 4.68
N ASP A 157 -3.39 19.19 3.40
CA ASP A 157 -4.17 20.05 2.50
C ASP A 157 -5.49 19.35 2.12
N PRO A 158 -6.65 19.89 2.53
CA PRO A 158 -7.94 19.30 2.21
C PRO A 158 -8.21 19.21 0.70
N ARG A 159 -7.63 20.11 -0.11
CA ARG A 159 -7.79 20.09 -1.57
C ARG A 159 -7.06 18.93 -2.19
N ARG A 160 -5.84 18.64 -1.72
CA ARG A 160 -5.07 17.48 -2.14
C ARG A 160 -5.79 16.18 -1.77
N ILE A 161 -6.26 16.09 -0.52
CA ILE A 161 -7.01 14.91 -0.05
C ILE A 161 -8.26 14.67 -0.92
N ALA A 162 -9.03 15.72 -1.21
CA ALA A 162 -10.20 15.61 -2.07
C ALA A 162 -9.84 15.15 -3.49
N GLN A 163 -8.77 15.71 -4.07
CA GLN A 163 -8.28 15.34 -5.39
C GLN A 163 -7.80 13.88 -5.45
N MET A 164 -7.14 13.38 -4.41
CA MET A 164 -6.68 11.99 -4.34
C MET A 164 -7.83 10.98 -4.16
N ALA A 165 -9.01 11.45 -3.74
CA ALA A 165 -10.20 10.62 -3.54
C ALA A 165 -11.10 10.50 -4.78
N GLU A 166 -10.83 11.29 -5.83
CA GLU A 166 -11.49 11.22 -7.14
C GLU A 166 -10.89 10.12 -8.04
#